data_AF-A0A398DIK6-F1
#
_entry.id   AF-A0A398DIK6-F1
#
_cell.length_a   1.000
_cell.length_b   1.000
_cell.length_c   1.000
_cell.angle_alpha   90.00
_cell.angle_beta   90.00
_cell.angle_gamma   90.00
#
_symmetry.space_group_name_H-M   'P 1'
#
loop_
_entity.id
_entity.type
_entity.pdbx_description
1 polymer ?
#
loop_
_entity_poly.entity_id
_entity_poly.type
_entity_poly.pdbx_seq_one_letter_code
_entity_poly.pdbx_strand_id
1 'polypeptide(L)'
;MAVDQANKIVSQGWQTWELQPSGQAPAGIMGAVYALTGVHEPWTVIPVYAALYATAGILLWLIVDLFLEDRHRSLLCLIPYICLPSAAMILYSQPNKDIWQIVGFFCFVYGWSILLRSTTWKDLSKVTRAFLIVLVGAIFSWIVRPYCVQIMQAIAALLAVVLTLILIYSILKKKLAWFRTCILIVLVWMSVATFTPFTSFSLTVPKFNFPGSVTAPPSSVTVPIQINPNWTNTNWLPSLLDQKLAGVAAARDTYTKTAGNGNIDDTITFHSARDMFLYLPRAIEIGFLSPFPRQWFESGSTSYNTLFRRVSAMEMIITYLSELLLVWGVIKFWRRSEIWVISISSITMIMLYALTITNIGTLYRERWGYMVLLITLGFAILLKSHSQNKTKTKQQIIAKSD
;
A
#
# COMPACT_ATOMS: atom_id res chain seq x y z
N MET A 1 14.01 -10.54 21.43
CA MET A 1 13.41 -9.19 21.34
C MET A 1 12.02 -9.12 21.96
N ALA A 2 10.99 -9.74 21.37
CA ALA A 2 9.63 -9.66 21.92
C ALA A 2 9.52 -10.25 23.34
N VAL A 3 10.15 -11.40 23.58
CA VAL A 3 10.23 -12.03 24.91
C VAL A 3 11.01 -11.15 25.89
N ASP A 4 12.14 -10.58 25.48
CA ASP A 4 12.94 -9.69 26.33
C ASP A 4 12.15 -8.44 26.74
N GLN A 5 11.36 -7.90 25.82
CA GLN A 5 10.48 -6.77 26.11
C GLN A 5 9.33 -7.16 27.04
N ALA A 6 8.72 -8.33 26.84
CA ALA A 6 7.71 -8.85 27.76
C ALA A 6 8.29 -9.02 29.19
N ASN A 7 9.49 -9.60 29.30
CA ASN A 7 10.19 -9.75 30.57
C ASN A 7 10.51 -8.40 31.24
N LYS A 8 10.87 -7.37 30.46
CA LYS A 8 11.04 -6.00 30.95
C LYS A 8 9.74 -5.40 31.47
N ILE A 9 8.62 -5.59 30.76
CA ILE A 9 7.30 -5.13 31.21
C ILE A 9 6.90 -5.80 32.53
N VAL A 10 7.15 -7.11 32.66
CA VAL A 10 6.82 -7.87 33.88
C VAL A 10 7.69 -7.45 35.06
N SER A 11 8.97 -7.14 34.84
CA SER A 11 9.92 -6.80 35.92
C SER A 11 9.97 -5.31 36.30
N GLN A 12 9.78 -4.42 35.34
CA GLN A 12 9.96 -2.96 35.48
C GLN A 12 8.67 -2.15 35.22
N GLY A 13 7.59 -2.84 34.84
CA GLY A 13 6.30 -2.22 34.54
C GLY A 13 6.19 -1.68 33.11
N TRP A 14 4.98 -1.24 32.75
CA TRP A 14 4.61 -0.75 31.41
C TRP A 14 5.38 0.50 30.96
N GLN A 15 6.06 1.20 31.86
CA GLN A 15 6.87 2.37 31.53
C GLN A 15 8.07 2.05 30.63
N THR A 16 8.51 0.79 30.61
CA THR A 16 9.62 0.31 29.77
C THR A 16 9.17 -0.21 28.40
N TRP A 17 7.86 -0.16 28.12
CA TRP A 17 7.33 -0.62 26.86
C TRP A 17 7.62 0.38 25.74
N GLU A 18 8.33 -0.07 24.72
CA GLU A 18 8.57 0.67 23.49
C GLU A 18 7.72 0.12 22.34
N LEU A 19 7.02 0.97 21.60
CA LEU A 19 6.20 0.50 20.46
C LEU A 19 7.07 -0.09 19.33
N GLN A 20 8.27 0.45 19.11
CA GLN A 20 9.21 0.03 18.07
C GLN A 20 10.60 -0.26 18.67
N PRO A 21 10.76 -1.35 19.45
CA PRO A 21 12.08 -1.74 19.96
C PRO A 21 13.04 -1.94 18.79
N SER A 22 14.16 -1.19 18.78
CA SER A 22 15.12 -1.22 17.65
C SER A 22 14.48 -1.00 16.26
N GLY A 23 13.38 -0.25 16.18
CA GLY A 23 12.66 0.02 14.93
C GLY A 23 11.75 -1.12 14.44
N GLN A 24 11.52 -2.17 15.24
CA GLN A 24 10.69 -3.32 14.88
C GLN A 24 9.33 -3.28 15.58
N ALA A 25 8.35 -2.62 14.97
CA ALA A 25 6.98 -2.52 15.51
C ALA A 25 6.33 -3.88 15.87
N PRO A 26 6.47 -4.95 15.06
CA PRO A 26 5.90 -6.25 15.42
C PRO A 26 6.44 -6.81 16.75
N ALA A 27 7.71 -6.53 17.09
CA ALA A 27 8.31 -7.00 18.33
C ALA A 27 7.75 -6.25 19.56
N GLY A 28 7.46 -4.96 19.43
CA GLY A 28 6.83 -4.16 20.50
C GLY A 28 5.39 -4.61 20.77
N ILE A 29 4.62 -4.87 19.70
CA ILE A 29 3.25 -5.38 19.81
C ILE A 29 3.24 -6.80 20.38
N MET A 30 4.10 -7.69 19.88
CA MET A 30 4.24 -9.05 20.43
C MET A 30 4.64 -9.01 21.91
N GLY A 31 5.57 -8.13 22.30
CA GLY A 31 5.98 -7.96 23.69
C GLY A 31 4.83 -7.55 24.61
N ALA A 32 3.95 -6.65 24.15
CA ALA A 32 2.74 -6.28 24.89
C ALA A 32 1.75 -7.45 25.01
N VAL A 33 1.52 -8.19 23.93
CA VAL A 33 0.62 -9.37 23.95
C VAL A 33 1.17 -10.44 24.89
N TYR A 34 2.47 -10.75 24.82
CA TYR A 34 3.14 -11.72 25.68
C TYR A 34 3.06 -11.32 27.15
N ALA A 35 3.23 -10.04 27.47
CA ALA A 35 3.09 -9.54 28.83
C ALA A 35 1.65 -9.64 29.37
N LEU A 36 0.64 -9.47 28.50
CA LEU A 36 -0.77 -9.59 28.89
C LEU A 36 -1.23 -11.04 29.05
N THR A 37 -0.77 -11.94 28.19
CA THR A 37 -1.19 -13.35 28.18
C THR A 37 -0.34 -14.22 29.10
N GLY A 38 0.88 -13.79 29.44
CA GLY A 38 1.87 -14.60 30.16
C GLY A 38 2.45 -15.75 29.33
N VAL A 39 2.12 -15.82 28.03
CA VAL A 39 2.55 -16.90 27.13
C VAL A 39 3.47 -16.32 26.07
N HIS A 40 4.71 -16.81 26.01
CA HIS A 40 5.79 -16.27 25.17
C HIS A 40 5.89 -16.98 23.81
N GLU A 41 4.76 -17.41 23.26
CA GLU A 41 4.73 -18.20 22.02
C GLU A 41 4.15 -17.39 20.84
N PRO A 42 4.72 -17.53 19.62
CA PRO A 42 4.27 -16.76 18.44
C PRO A 42 2.80 -16.94 18.07
N TRP A 43 2.17 -18.05 18.43
CA TRP A 43 0.76 -18.30 18.11
C TRP A 43 -0.20 -17.37 18.88
N THR A 44 0.24 -16.76 19.98
CA THR A 44 -0.58 -15.84 20.78
C THR A 44 -0.97 -14.56 20.03
N VAL A 45 -0.22 -14.17 18.98
CA VAL A 45 -0.57 -13.01 18.15
C VAL A 45 -1.45 -13.34 16.95
N ILE A 46 -1.67 -14.63 16.63
CA ILE A 46 -2.50 -15.04 15.49
C ILE A 46 -3.89 -14.37 15.50
N PRO A 47 -4.62 -14.28 16.64
CA PRO A 47 -5.93 -13.63 16.67
C PRO A 47 -5.88 -12.15 16.26
N VAL A 48 -4.82 -11.42 16.64
CA VAL A 48 -4.62 -10.00 16.28
C VAL A 48 -4.45 -9.87 14.76
N TYR A 49 -3.60 -10.71 14.16
CA TYR A 49 -3.37 -10.71 12.71
C TYR A 49 -4.62 -11.14 11.94
N ALA A 50 -5.38 -12.12 12.45
CA ALA A 50 -6.65 -12.53 11.86
C ALA A 50 -7.70 -11.42 11.88
N ALA A 51 -7.79 -10.66 12.98
CA ALA A 51 -8.67 -9.50 13.08
C ALA A 51 -8.28 -8.38 12.10
N LEU A 52 -6.99 -8.11 11.93
CA LEU A 52 -6.49 -7.14 10.95
C LEU A 52 -6.78 -7.59 9.51
N TYR A 53 -6.62 -8.88 9.22
CA TYR A 53 -6.97 -9.45 7.93
C TYR A 53 -8.46 -9.33 7.62
N ALA A 54 -9.33 -9.66 8.58
CA ALA A 54 -10.77 -9.48 8.43
C ALA A 54 -11.12 -8.01 8.19
N THR A 55 -10.47 -7.10 8.92
CA THR A 55 -10.63 -5.65 8.76
C THR A 55 -10.23 -5.20 7.35
N ALA A 56 -9.08 -5.65 6.83
CA ALA A 56 -8.66 -5.36 5.46
C ALA A 56 -9.65 -5.91 4.43
N GLY A 57 -10.19 -7.12 4.62
CA GLY A 57 -11.23 -7.69 3.75
C GLY A 57 -12.53 -6.86 3.75
N ILE A 58 -12.97 -6.38 4.92
CA ILE A 58 -14.12 -5.49 5.04
C ILE A 58 -13.86 -4.14 4.35
N LEU A 59 -12.67 -3.55 4.53
CA LEU A 59 -12.32 -2.30 3.86
C LEU A 59 -12.27 -2.47 2.34
N LEU A 60 -11.70 -3.57 1.85
CA LEU A 60 -11.67 -3.91 0.43
C LEU A 60 -13.10 -4.04 -0.14
N TRP A 61 -13.98 -4.73 0.59
CA TRP A 61 -15.38 -4.85 0.22
C TRP A 61 -16.06 -3.48 0.12
N LEU A 62 -15.87 -2.62 1.11
CA LEU A 62 -16.42 -1.26 1.13
C LEU A 62 -15.90 -0.40 -0.04
N ILE A 63 -14.61 -0.51 -0.38
CA ILE A 63 -14.02 0.19 -1.55
C ILE A 63 -14.70 -0.27 -2.84
N VAL A 64 -14.89 -1.57 -3.01
CA VAL A 64 -15.53 -2.13 -4.20
C VAL A 64 -17.02 -1.81 -4.26
N ASP A 65 -17.70 -1.83 -3.12
CA ASP A 65 -19.13 -1.51 -3.01
C ASP A 65 -19.40 -0.06 -3.44
N LEU A 66 -18.50 0.88 -3.12
CA LEU A 66 -18.56 2.25 -3.64
C LEU A 66 -18.56 2.29 -5.18
N PHE A 67 -17.81 1.38 -5.81
CA PHE A 67 -17.73 1.29 -7.27
C PHE A 67 -18.92 0.54 -7.89
N LEU A 68 -19.29 -0.62 -7.35
CA LEU A 68 -20.34 -1.49 -7.92
C LEU A 68 -21.76 -1.01 -7.62
N GLU A 69 -21.98 -0.41 -6.45
CA GLU A 69 -23.30 -0.03 -5.94
C GLU A 69 -24.28 -1.22 -5.82
N ASP A 70 -23.76 -2.45 -5.70
CA ASP A 70 -24.50 -3.70 -5.53
C ASP A 70 -23.79 -4.58 -4.48
N ARG A 71 -24.46 -4.74 -3.33
CA ARG A 71 -23.91 -5.39 -2.14
C ARG A 71 -23.56 -6.87 -2.35
N HIS A 72 -24.32 -7.58 -3.17
CA HIS A 72 -24.08 -9.01 -3.39
C HIS A 72 -22.91 -9.22 -4.35
N ARG A 73 -22.83 -8.39 -5.40
CA ARG A 73 -21.73 -8.47 -6.37
C ARG A 73 -20.42 -7.96 -5.79
N SER A 74 -20.46 -6.98 -4.89
CA SER A 74 -19.26 -6.51 -4.19
C SER A 74 -18.65 -7.60 -3.29
N LEU A 75 -19.45 -8.50 -2.72
CA LEU A 75 -18.93 -9.66 -1.99
C LEU A 75 -18.20 -10.66 -2.91
N LEU A 76 -18.69 -10.88 -4.13
CA LEU A 76 -18.01 -11.77 -5.10
C LEU A 76 -16.62 -11.27 -5.48
N CYS A 77 -16.40 -9.96 -5.45
CA CYS A 77 -15.09 -9.35 -5.70
C CYS A 77 -14.05 -9.64 -4.59
N LEU A 78 -14.47 -10.18 -3.44
CA LEU A 78 -13.55 -10.62 -2.38
C LEU A 78 -12.97 -12.01 -2.61
N ILE A 79 -13.48 -12.77 -3.59
CA ILE A 79 -12.99 -14.12 -3.89
C ILE A 79 -11.47 -14.13 -4.12
N PRO A 80 -10.87 -13.23 -4.95
CA PRO A 80 -9.41 -13.18 -5.08
C PRO A 80 -8.72 -12.90 -3.75
N TYR A 81 -9.21 -11.98 -2.93
CA TYR A 81 -8.60 -11.67 -1.63
C TYR A 81 -8.59 -12.89 -0.70
N ILE A 82 -9.65 -13.69 -0.67
CA ILE A 82 -9.79 -14.85 0.23
C ILE A 82 -9.08 -16.10 -0.33
N CYS A 83 -9.21 -16.35 -1.63
CA CYS A 83 -8.78 -17.60 -2.25
C CYS A 83 -7.34 -17.58 -2.78
N LEU A 84 -6.74 -16.40 -2.99
CA LEU A 84 -5.35 -16.31 -3.42
C LEU A 84 -4.42 -16.85 -2.31
N PRO A 85 -3.67 -17.93 -2.56
CA PRO A 85 -2.83 -18.57 -1.54
C PRO A 85 -1.80 -17.65 -0.88
N SER A 86 -1.37 -16.60 -1.57
CA SER A 86 -0.53 -15.53 -1.05
C SER A 86 -1.15 -14.84 0.15
N ALA A 87 -2.47 -14.65 0.17
CA ALA A 87 -3.16 -14.05 1.31
C ALA A 87 -2.93 -14.89 2.58
N ALA A 88 -3.06 -16.21 2.45
CA ALA A 88 -2.89 -17.15 3.55
C ALA A 88 -1.42 -17.24 4.00
N MET A 89 -0.49 -17.35 3.05
CA MET A 89 0.93 -17.52 3.32
C MET A 89 1.58 -16.24 3.86
N ILE A 90 1.16 -15.07 3.37
CA ILE A 90 1.77 -13.78 3.74
C ILE A 90 1.21 -13.27 5.06
N LEU A 91 -0.04 -13.54 5.44
CA LEU A 91 -0.71 -12.75 6.50
C LEU A 91 -0.97 -13.50 7.80
N TYR A 92 -0.92 -14.84 7.82
CA TYR A 92 -1.15 -15.63 9.05
C TYR A 92 0.06 -16.46 9.49
N SER A 93 0.99 -16.77 8.59
CA SER A 93 2.08 -17.71 8.89
C SER A 93 3.19 -17.10 9.75
N GLN A 94 3.37 -15.77 9.70
CA GLN A 94 4.46 -15.08 10.36
C GLN A 94 4.02 -13.69 10.86
N PRO A 95 4.38 -13.30 12.09
CA PRO A 95 4.20 -11.93 12.56
C PRO A 95 4.98 -10.96 11.68
N ASN A 96 4.28 -10.15 10.89
CA ASN A 96 4.89 -9.22 9.96
C ASN A 96 4.28 -7.82 10.02
N LYS A 97 4.98 -6.91 9.35
CA LYS A 97 4.61 -5.51 9.23
C LYS A 97 3.60 -5.25 8.10
N ASP A 98 3.31 -6.24 7.28
CA ASP A 98 2.64 -6.03 6.00
C ASP A 98 1.13 -5.86 6.19
N ILE A 99 0.50 -6.67 7.05
CA ILE A 99 -0.96 -6.56 7.28
C ILE A 99 -1.37 -5.19 7.84
N TRP A 100 -0.56 -4.63 8.74
CA TRP A 100 -0.80 -3.31 9.33
C TRP A 100 -0.74 -2.21 8.27
N GLN A 101 0.26 -2.30 7.39
CA GLN A 101 0.40 -1.39 6.26
C GLN A 101 -0.77 -1.52 5.26
N ILE A 102 -1.29 -2.73 5.04
CA ILE A 102 -2.43 -2.99 4.18
C ILE A 102 -3.69 -2.33 4.72
N VAL A 103 -4.00 -2.54 6.00
CA VAL A 103 -5.15 -1.89 6.67
C VAL A 103 -5.00 -0.37 6.59
N GLY A 104 -3.82 0.16 6.90
CA GLY A 104 -3.53 1.59 6.82
C GLY A 104 -3.76 2.16 5.42
N PHE A 105 -3.29 1.46 4.40
CA PHE A 105 -3.45 1.85 3.00
C PHE A 105 -4.92 1.73 2.52
N PHE A 106 -5.65 0.70 2.93
CA PHE A 106 -7.06 0.54 2.54
C PHE A 106 -7.95 1.61 3.16
N CYS A 107 -7.72 1.97 4.43
CA CYS A 107 -8.36 3.13 5.05
C CYS A 107 -8.11 4.42 4.24
N PHE A 108 -6.87 4.64 3.83
CA PHE A 108 -6.50 5.80 3.00
C PHE A 108 -7.26 5.81 1.66
N VAL A 109 -7.22 4.71 0.90
CA VAL A 109 -7.91 4.60 -0.39
C VAL A 109 -9.42 4.76 -0.23
N TYR A 110 -10.01 4.14 0.79
CA TYR A 110 -11.45 4.23 1.07
C TYR A 110 -11.88 5.66 1.44
N GLY A 111 -11.14 6.32 2.34
CA GLY A 111 -11.42 7.70 2.75
C GLY A 111 -11.33 8.68 1.58
N TRP A 112 -10.27 8.59 0.75
CA TRP A 112 -10.15 9.41 -0.45
C TRP A 112 -11.22 9.11 -1.50
N SER A 113 -11.62 7.85 -1.66
CA SER A 113 -12.71 7.46 -2.57
C SER A 113 -14.05 8.08 -2.15
N ILE A 114 -14.33 8.19 -0.85
CA ILE A 114 -15.51 8.88 -0.33
C ILE A 114 -15.43 10.39 -0.56
N LEU A 115 -14.28 11.00 -0.30
CA LEU A 115 -14.06 12.46 -0.44
C LEU A 115 -14.21 12.94 -1.88
N LEU A 116 -13.72 12.17 -2.87
CA LEU A 116 -13.83 12.54 -4.29
C LEU A 116 -15.23 12.32 -4.87
N ARG A 117 -16.14 11.67 -4.14
CA ARG A 117 -17.51 11.42 -4.62
C ARG A 117 -18.38 12.67 -4.40
N SER A 118 -18.89 13.23 -5.49
CA SER A 118 -19.69 14.47 -5.47
C SER A 118 -20.99 14.39 -4.65
N THR A 119 -21.55 13.19 -4.47
CA THR A 119 -22.73 12.96 -3.62
C THR A 119 -22.44 13.16 -2.14
N THR A 120 -21.18 13.01 -1.72
CA THR A 120 -20.74 13.16 -0.33
C THR A 120 -20.74 14.62 0.11
N TRP A 121 -20.48 15.57 -0.80
CA TRP A 121 -20.23 16.98 -0.45
C TRP A 121 -21.44 17.72 0.13
N LYS A 122 -22.64 17.13 -0.01
CA LYS A 122 -23.87 17.69 0.59
C LYS A 122 -23.98 17.37 2.08
N ASP A 123 -23.31 16.33 2.55
CA ASP A 123 -23.43 15.78 3.89
C ASP A 123 -22.08 15.86 4.62
N LEU A 124 -21.94 16.85 5.50
CA LEU A 124 -20.70 17.11 6.22
C LEU A 124 -20.30 15.93 7.11
N SER A 125 -21.26 15.16 7.63
CA SER A 125 -20.98 13.98 8.48
C SER A 125 -20.22 12.90 7.70
N LYS A 126 -20.54 12.72 6.41
CA LYS A 126 -19.81 11.76 5.57
C LYS A 126 -18.39 12.24 5.26
N VAL A 127 -18.20 13.55 5.09
CA VAL A 127 -16.88 14.15 4.87
C VAL A 127 -16.00 14.02 6.11
N THR A 128 -16.54 14.33 7.30
CA THR A 128 -15.80 14.18 8.56
C THR A 128 -15.47 12.73 8.84
N ARG A 129 -16.40 11.79 8.60
CA ARG A 129 -16.12 10.35 8.70
C ARG A 129 -15.00 9.92 7.75
N ALA A 130 -15.01 10.38 6.50
CA ALA A 130 -13.95 10.07 5.55
C ALA A 130 -12.59 10.62 6.00
N PHE A 131 -12.54 11.84 6.53
CA PHE A 131 -11.34 12.43 7.12
C PHE A 131 -10.80 11.59 8.30
N LEU A 132 -11.67 11.17 9.23
CA LEU A 132 -11.28 10.33 10.36
C LEU A 132 -10.71 8.98 9.89
N ILE A 133 -11.30 8.37 8.87
CA ILE A 133 -10.80 7.12 8.28
C ILE A 133 -9.40 7.31 7.68
N VAL A 134 -9.16 8.42 6.96
CA VAL A 134 -7.82 8.73 6.42
C VAL A 134 -6.80 8.88 7.56
N LEU A 135 -7.17 9.55 8.66
CA LEU A 135 -6.31 9.71 9.83
C LEU A 135 -5.96 8.37 10.48
N VAL A 136 -6.94 7.48 10.65
CA VAL A 136 -6.72 6.11 11.13
C VAL A 136 -5.74 5.38 10.19
N GLY A 137 -5.94 5.52 8.87
CA GLY A 137 -5.03 4.92 7.87
C GLY A 137 -3.58 5.40 7.99
N ALA A 138 -3.39 6.70 8.26
CA ALA A 138 -2.08 7.30 8.48
C ALA A 138 -1.41 6.76 9.76
N ILE A 139 -2.17 6.62 10.86
CA ILE A 139 -1.66 6.07 12.13
C ILE A 139 -1.21 4.62 11.95
N PHE A 140 -2.03 3.77 11.35
CA PHE A 140 -1.68 2.36 11.08
C PHE A 140 -0.41 2.23 10.23
N SER A 141 -0.29 3.07 9.20
CA SER A 141 0.90 3.09 8.33
C SER A 141 2.12 3.63 9.08
N TRP A 142 1.97 4.67 9.91
CA TRP A 142 3.06 5.27 10.68
C TRP A 142 3.65 4.31 11.71
N ILE A 143 2.80 3.57 12.44
CA ILE A 143 3.23 2.61 13.47
C ILE A 143 4.24 1.62 12.92
N VAL A 144 4.14 1.27 11.64
CA VAL A 144 4.87 0.16 11.06
C VAL A 144 5.88 0.58 10.00
N ARG A 145 5.55 1.58 9.17
CA ARG A 145 6.40 2.10 8.08
C ARG A 145 6.21 3.62 7.93
N PRO A 146 6.92 4.45 8.73
CA PRO A 146 6.83 5.91 8.64
C PRO A 146 7.09 6.47 7.24
N TYR A 147 7.97 5.82 6.45
CA TYR A 147 8.26 6.25 5.08
C TYR A 147 7.06 6.08 4.12
N CYS A 148 6.19 5.08 4.32
CA CYS A 148 4.98 4.89 3.52
C CYS A 148 4.02 6.07 3.71
N VAL A 149 3.99 6.66 4.92
CA VAL A 149 3.16 7.83 5.23
C VAL A 149 3.60 9.04 4.42
N GLN A 150 4.90 9.22 4.18
CA GLN A 150 5.41 10.29 3.31
C GLN A 150 4.89 10.17 1.88
N ILE A 151 4.80 8.94 1.37
CA ILE A 151 4.33 8.66 0.01
C ILE A 151 2.82 8.82 -0.07
N MET A 152 2.10 8.33 0.94
CA MET A 152 0.66 8.56 1.08
C MET A 152 0.35 10.06 1.17
N GLN A 153 1.19 10.86 1.84
CA GLN A 153 1.04 12.32 1.85
C GLN A 153 1.24 12.94 0.47
N ALA A 154 2.23 12.48 -0.30
CA ALA A 154 2.44 12.96 -1.68
C ALA A 154 1.23 12.63 -2.59
N ILE A 155 0.70 11.40 -2.48
CA ILE A 155 -0.52 10.98 -3.18
C ILE A 155 -1.71 11.83 -2.70
N ALA A 156 -1.86 12.04 -1.40
CA ALA A 156 -2.91 12.86 -0.81
C ALA A 156 -2.86 14.30 -1.31
N ALA A 157 -1.67 14.90 -1.41
CA ALA A 157 -1.48 16.24 -1.95
C ALA A 157 -1.90 16.31 -3.42
N LEU A 158 -1.53 15.32 -4.24
CA LEU A 158 -1.97 15.23 -5.63
C LEU A 158 -3.49 15.14 -5.75
N LEU A 159 -4.13 14.25 -4.96
CA LEU A 159 -5.58 14.09 -4.93
C LEU A 159 -6.28 15.36 -4.40
N ALA A 160 -5.69 16.04 -3.41
CA ALA A 160 -6.19 17.28 -2.85
C ALA A 160 -6.19 18.42 -3.88
N VAL A 161 -5.13 18.54 -4.68
CA VAL A 161 -5.06 19.52 -5.78
C VAL A 161 -6.19 19.26 -6.79
N VAL A 162 -6.34 18.01 -7.25
CA VAL A 162 -7.41 17.64 -8.19
C VAL A 162 -8.79 17.94 -7.61
N LEU A 163 -9.04 17.54 -6.36
CA LEU A 163 -10.32 17.78 -5.69
C LEU A 163 -10.59 19.28 -5.50
N THR A 164 -9.58 20.07 -5.16
CA THR A 164 -9.69 21.53 -5.04
C THR A 164 -10.10 22.17 -6.36
N LEU A 165 -9.50 21.75 -7.49
CA LEU A 165 -9.89 22.24 -8.81
C LEU A 165 -11.35 21.88 -9.15
N ILE A 166 -11.79 20.66 -8.83
CA ILE A 166 -13.17 20.23 -9.06
C ILE A 166 -14.16 21.04 -8.18
N LEU A 167 -13.80 21.32 -6.93
CA LEU A 167 -14.60 22.13 -6.00
C LEU A 167 -14.73 23.58 -6.47
N ILE A 168 -13.63 24.19 -6.94
CA ILE A 168 -13.64 25.54 -7.55
C ILE A 168 -14.54 25.54 -8.79
N TYR A 169 -14.43 24.55 -9.67
CA TYR A 169 -15.31 24.43 -10.83
C TYR A 169 -16.80 24.28 -10.45
N SER A 170 -17.09 23.61 -9.33
CA SER A 170 -18.45 23.43 -8.82
C SER A 170 -19.09 24.73 -8.32
N ILE A 171 -18.28 25.65 -7.78
CA ILE A 171 -18.69 27.03 -7.46
C ILE A 171 -19.06 27.78 -8.74
N LEU A 172 -18.19 27.73 -9.77
CA LEU A 172 -18.40 28.44 -11.03
C LEU A 172 -19.71 28.02 -11.71
N LYS A 173 -20.11 26.76 -11.53
CA LYS A 173 -21.41 26.22 -12.00
C LYS A 173 -22.57 26.42 -11.02
N LYS A 174 -22.39 27.19 -9.95
CA LYS A 174 -23.38 27.45 -8.87
C LYS A 174 -24.02 26.19 -8.28
N LYS A 175 -23.30 25.05 -8.30
CA LYS A 175 -23.80 23.77 -7.79
C LYS A 175 -23.69 23.65 -6.27
N LEU A 176 -22.79 24.42 -5.66
CA LEU A 176 -22.49 24.38 -4.23
C LEU A 176 -22.34 25.81 -3.69
N ALA A 177 -22.74 26.03 -2.44
CA ALA A 177 -22.55 27.30 -1.76
C ALA A 177 -21.05 27.58 -1.53
N TRP A 178 -20.64 28.84 -1.70
CA TRP A 178 -19.24 29.28 -1.52
C TRP A 178 -18.68 28.86 -0.16
N PHE A 179 -19.39 29.20 0.93
CA PHE A 179 -18.97 28.92 2.31
C PHE A 179 -18.71 27.42 2.56
N ARG A 180 -19.59 26.54 2.05
CA ARG A 180 -19.41 25.08 2.17
C ARG A 180 -18.18 24.61 1.41
N THR A 181 -17.94 25.18 0.23
CA THR A 181 -16.79 24.81 -0.59
C THR A 181 -15.48 25.20 0.10
N CYS A 182 -15.41 26.36 0.75
CA CYS A 182 -14.26 26.75 1.57
C CYS A 182 -14.01 25.75 2.70
N ILE A 183 -15.05 25.34 3.45
CA ILE A 183 -14.93 24.32 4.50
C ILE A 183 -14.38 23.01 3.94
N LEU A 184 -14.90 22.55 2.79
CA LEU A 184 -14.43 21.31 2.16
C LEU A 184 -12.96 21.42 1.73
N ILE A 185 -12.54 22.54 1.14
CA ILE A 185 -11.14 22.77 0.77
C ILE A 185 -10.26 22.73 2.02
N VAL A 186 -10.66 23.40 3.10
CA VAL A 186 -9.93 23.37 4.37
C VAL A 186 -9.84 21.94 4.90
N LEU A 187 -10.93 21.17 4.94
CA LEU A 187 -10.91 19.78 5.40
C LEU A 187 -10.02 18.87 4.54
N VAL A 188 -10.01 19.07 3.23
CA VAL A 188 -9.15 18.34 2.29
C VAL A 188 -7.68 18.64 2.53
N TRP A 189 -7.30 19.91 2.66
CA TRP A 189 -5.90 20.27 2.93
C TRP A 189 -5.47 19.95 4.36
N MET A 190 -6.40 20.01 5.33
CA MET A 190 -6.19 19.46 6.66
C MET A 190 -5.91 17.96 6.61
N SER A 191 -6.57 17.19 5.73
CA SER A 191 -6.28 15.77 5.56
C SER A 191 -4.88 15.50 5.01
N VAL A 192 -4.25 16.45 4.32
CA VAL A 192 -2.85 16.36 3.87
C VAL A 192 -1.91 16.83 4.99
N ALA A 193 -2.27 17.90 5.70
CA ALA A 193 -1.49 18.47 6.78
C ALA A 193 -1.35 17.52 7.97
N THR A 194 -2.35 16.69 8.28
CA THR A 194 -2.28 15.69 9.35
C THR A 194 -1.18 14.65 9.14
N PHE A 195 -0.68 14.47 7.92
CA PHE A 195 0.46 13.59 7.66
C PHE A 195 1.78 14.22 8.09
N THR A 196 1.89 15.55 8.10
CA THR A 196 3.14 16.27 8.40
C THR A 196 3.84 15.84 9.71
N PRO A 197 3.17 15.71 10.88
CA PRO A 197 3.82 15.25 12.10
C PRO A 197 4.39 13.83 11.99
N PHE A 198 3.82 13.00 11.12
CA PHE A 198 4.28 11.62 10.89
C PHE A 198 5.43 11.54 9.86
N THR A 199 5.65 12.61 9.09
CA THR A 199 6.66 12.67 8.03
C THR A 199 7.98 13.33 8.42
N SER A 200 8.03 14.00 9.57
CA SER A 200 9.25 14.61 10.12
C SER A 200 10.32 13.57 10.49
N PHE A 201 10.00 12.28 10.41
CA PHE A 201 10.97 11.21 10.53
C PHE A 201 11.83 11.12 9.27
N SER A 202 13.12 11.41 9.41
CA SER A 202 14.11 11.17 8.37
C SER A 202 14.03 9.71 7.88
N LEU A 203 14.13 9.49 6.56
CA LEU A 203 14.23 8.16 5.95
C LEU A 203 15.45 7.43 6.51
N THR A 204 15.30 6.80 7.67
CA THR A 204 16.38 6.04 8.29
C THR A 204 16.34 4.68 7.61
N VAL A 205 17.19 4.50 6.60
CA VAL A 205 17.42 3.17 6.04
C VAL A 205 17.98 2.32 7.18
N PRO A 206 17.32 1.21 7.58
CA PRO A 206 17.87 0.35 8.60
C PRO A 206 19.24 -0.15 8.13
N LYS A 207 20.31 0.08 8.91
CA LYS A 207 21.55 -0.66 8.72
C LYS A 207 21.23 -2.13 8.97
N PHE A 208 21.23 -2.95 7.92
CA PHE A 208 21.31 -4.38 8.09
C PHE A 208 22.72 -4.69 8.59
N ASN A 209 22.83 -5.15 9.84
CA ASN A 209 24.08 -5.71 10.34
C ASN A 209 24.37 -6.98 9.54
N PHE A 210 25.45 -6.95 8.76
CA PHE A 210 25.96 -8.13 8.08
C PHE A 210 26.36 -9.18 9.14
N PRO A 211 25.95 -10.45 9.00
CA PRO A 211 26.48 -11.52 9.83
C PRO A 211 27.97 -11.68 9.50
N GLY A 212 28.82 -11.13 10.37
CA GLY A 212 30.28 -11.05 10.19
C GLY A 212 30.94 -9.91 10.96
N SER A 213 30.20 -8.87 11.35
CA SER A 213 30.71 -7.83 12.26
C SER A 213 30.35 -8.15 13.71
N VAL A 214 31.19 -8.95 14.36
CA VAL A 214 31.15 -9.13 15.81
C VAL A 214 31.72 -7.87 16.45
N THR A 215 31.12 -7.45 17.58
CA THR A 215 31.52 -6.36 18.50
C THR A 215 31.02 -4.94 18.21
N ALA A 216 29.75 -4.68 18.54
CA ALA A 216 29.36 -3.52 19.36
C ALA A 216 27.91 -3.69 19.87
N PRO A 217 27.58 -3.25 21.10
CA PRO A 217 26.21 -3.26 21.60
C PRO A 217 25.30 -2.38 20.73
N PRO A 218 23.97 -2.64 20.70
CA PRO A 218 23.03 -1.97 19.82
C PRO A 218 22.74 -0.55 20.34
N SER A 219 23.68 0.37 20.12
CA SER A 219 23.40 1.79 20.23
C SER A 219 22.67 2.23 18.96
N SER A 220 21.43 2.67 19.14
CA SER A 220 20.60 3.33 18.14
C SER A 220 21.23 4.67 17.74
N VAL A 221 22.29 4.63 16.93
CA VAL A 221 22.83 5.83 16.30
C VAL A 221 21.87 6.23 15.19
N THR A 222 21.13 7.31 15.43
CA THR A 222 20.35 8.04 14.42
C THR A 222 21.32 8.66 13.42
N VAL A 223 21.76 7.88 12.43
CA VAL A 223 22.56 8.42 11.33
C VAL A 223 21.59 9.05 10.32
N PRO A 224 21.75 10.32 9.94
CA PRO A 224 20.97 10.93 8.86
C PRO A 224 21.14 10.11 7.58
N ILE A 225 20.18 10.20 6.66
CA ILE A 225 20.23 9.58 5.32
C ILE A 225 21.66 9.69 4.81
N GLN A 226 22.36 8.56 4.71
CA GLN A 226 23.61 8.51 3.95
C GLN A 226 23.16 8.76 2.52
N ILE A 227 23.18 10.03 2.10
CA ILE A 227 23.03 10.40 0.70
C ILE A 227 24.00 9.49 -0.02
N ASN A 228 23.51 8.76 -1.03
CA ASN A 228 24.39 7.90 -1.81
C ASN A 228 25.60 8.75 -2.20
N PRO A 229 26.82 8.40 -1.76
CA PRO A 229 28.00 9.24 -1.99
C PRO A 229 28.25 9.49 -3.49
N ASN A 230 27.65 8.66 -4.34
CA ASN A 230 27.73 8.76 -5.79
C ASN A 230 26.51 9.44 -6.44
N TRP A 231 25.61 10.06 -5.67
CA TRP A 231 24.47 10.80 -6.21
C TRP A 231 24.88 12.16 -6.75
N THR A 232 24.60 12.40 -8.03
CA THR A 232 24.83 13.69 -8.69
C THR A 232 23.51 14.46 -8.78
N ASN A 233 23.47 15.67 -8.22
CA ASN A 233 22.28 16.51 -8.26
C ASN A 233 21.87 16.83 -9.70
N THR A 234 20.57 16.79 -9.97
CA THR A 234 20.03 17.00 -11.31
C THR A 234 19.52 18.43 -11.50
N ASN A 235 20.07 19.18 -12.47
CA ASN A 235 19.80 20.62 -12.64
C ASN A 235 18.34 21.00 -12.97
N TRP A 236 17.54 20.08 -13.51
CA TRP A 236 16.16 20.35 -13.92
C TRP A 236 15.13 20.05 -12.83
N LEU A 237 15.54 19.45 -11.71
CA LEU A 237 14.66 18.99 -10.64
C LEU A 237 14.81 19.88 -9.39
N PRO A 238 13.72 20.25 -8.70
CA PRO A 238 13.82 20.96 -7.43
C PRO A 238 14.65 20.16 -6.42
N SER A 239 15.54 20.82 -5.68
CA SER A 239 16.48 20.18 -4.75
C SER A 239 15.81 19.27 -3.71
N LEU A 240 14.62 19.64 -3.23
CA LEU A 240 13.84 18.83 -2.29
C LEU A 240 13.41 17.48 -2.91
N LEU A 241 13.00 17.48 -4.17
CA LEU A 241 12.57 16.26 -4.86
C LEU A 241 13.78 15.40 -5.24
N ASP A 242 14.89 16.03 -5.65
CA ASP A 242 16.14 15.33 -5.94
C ASP A 242 16.70 14.61 -4.71
N GLN A 243 16.66 15.24 -3.53
CA GLN A 243 17.02 14.59 -2.25
C GLN A 243 16.13 13.39 -1.91
N LYS A 244 14.82 13.46 -2.19
CA LYS A 244 13.92 12.33 -1.97
C LYS A 244 14.23 11.17 -2.91
N LEU A 245 14.55 11.44 -4.17
CA LEU A 245 15.00 10.43 -5.13
C LEU A 245 16.34 9.81 -4.74
N ALA A 246 17.28 10.62 -4.24
CA ALA A 246 18.54 10.13 -3.67
C ALA A 246 18.30 9.15 -2.49
N GLY A 247 17.29 9.39 -1.67
CA GLY A 247 16.86 8.46 -0.62
C GLY A 247 16.34 7.12 -1.16
N VAL A 248 15.59 7.14 -2.26
CA VAL A 248 15.13 5.92 -2.96
C VAL A 248 16.32 5.15 -3.54
N ALA A 249 17.28 5.85 -4.14
CA ALA A 249 18.52 5.27 -4.64
C ALA A 249 19.35 4.61 -3.53
N ALA A 250 19.54 5.29 -2.39
CA ALA A 250 20.25 4.75 -1.24
C ALA A 250 19.55 3.50 -0.64
N ALA A 251 18.21 3.50 -0.63
CA ALA A 251 17.44 2.33 -0.22
C ALA A 251 17.66 1.14 -1.17
N ARG A 252 17.65 1.38 -2.49
CA ARG A 252 17.95 0.33 -3.48
C ARG A 252 19.35 -0.24 -3.30
N ASP A 253 20.35 0.60 -3.08
CA ASP A 253 21.75 0.18 -2.88
C ASP A 253 21.92 -0.75 -1.67
N THR A 254 21.02 -0.65 -0.67
CA THR A 254 21.01 -1.56 0.47
C THR A 254 20.51 -2.96 0.05
N TYR A 255 19.47 -3.01 -0.79
CA TYR A 255 18.93 -4.26 -1.33
C TYR A 255 19.86 -4.93 -2.35
N THR A 256 20.58 -4.17 -3.18
CA THR A 256 21.57 -4.74 -4.12
C THR A 256 22.74 -5.39 -3.39
N LYS A 257 23.24 -4.75 -2.32
CA LYS A 257 24.35 -5.27 -1.49
C LYS A 257 23.95 -6.44 -0.59
N THR A 258 22.65 -6.66 -0.38
CA THR A 258 22.17 -7.81 0.39
C THR A 258 22.24 -9.06 -0.49
N ALA A 259 23.25 -9.89 -0.26
CA ALA A 259 23.40 -11.16 -0.96
C ALA A 259 22.17 -12.06 -0.74
N GLY A 260 21.49 -12.42 -1.83
CA GLY A 260 20.30 -13.26 -1.78
C GLY A 260 19.99 -13.89 -3.14
N ASN A 261 19.73 -15.20 -3.14
CA ASN A 261 19.25 -15.90 -4.33
C ASN A 261 17.89 -15.31 -4.75
N GLY A 262 17.79 -14.82 -6.00
CA GLY A 262 16.55 -14.24 -6.56
C GLY A 262 16.51 -12.71 -6.61
N ASN A 263 17.65 -12.04 -6.52
CA ASN A 263 17.77 -10.62 -6.88
C ASN A 263 17.72 -10.45 -8.41
N ILE A 264 17.01 -9.41 -8.87
CA ILE A 264 17.00 -8.95 -10.26
C ILE A 264 17.71 -7.60 -10.32
N ASP A 265 18.46 -7.38 -11.41
CA ASP A 265 19.09 -6.09 -11.71
C ASP A 265 19.93 -5.56 -10.53
N ASP A 266 20.68 -6.46 -9.89
CA ASP A 266 21.53 -6.20 -8.72
C ASP A 266 22.77 -5.35 -9.06
N THR A 267 23.19 -5.37 -10.32
CA THR A 267 24.25 -4.52 -10.87
C THR A 267 23.80 -3.09 -11.18
N ILE A 268 22.49 -2.82 -11.22
CA ILE A 268 21.94 -1.51 -11.58
C ILE A 268 21.79 -0.64 -10.33
N THR A 269 22.60 0.42 -10.28
CA THR A 269 22.61 1.45 -9.24
C THR A 269 22.22 2.80 -9.81
N PHE A 270 21.54 3.64 -9.01
CA PHE A 270 21.05 4.94 -9.46
C PHE A 270 21.99 6.06 -8.98
N HIS A 271 22.55 6.80 -9.94
CA HIS A 271 23.48 7.91 -9.67
C HIS A 271 22.81 9.27 -9.84
N SER A 272 21.69 9.33 -10.57
CA SER A 272 20.94 10.56 -10.81
C SER A 272 19.45 10.30 -10.95
N ALA A 273 18.63 11.35 -10.89
CA ALA A 273 17.20 11.24 -11.18
C ALA A 273 16.96 10.69 -12.60
N ARG A 274 17.82 11.07 -13.57
CA ARG A 274 17.73 10.60 -14.95
C ARG A 274 17.81 9.08 -15.05
N ASP A 275 18.71 8.44 -14.32
CA ASP A 275 18.88 6.99 -14.35
C ASP A 275 17.61 6.29 -13.84
N MET A 276 17.00 6.83 -12.78
CA MET A 276 15.72 6.34 -12.25
C MET A 276 14.60 6.47 -13.29
N PHE A 277 14.50 7.63 -13.97
CA PHE A 277 13.51 7.84 -15.02
C PHE A 277 13.69 6.87 -16.19
N LEU A 278 14.92 6.62 -16.62
CA LEU A 278 15.23 5.65 -17.68
C LEU A 278 14.91 4.21 -17.25
N TYR A 279 14.96 3.92 -15.95
CA TYR A 279 14.61 2.61 -15.40
C TYR A 279 13.09 2.42 -15.19
N LEU A 280 12.27 3.47 -15.24
CA LEU A 280 10.82 3.37 -15.01
C LEU A 280 10.11 2.30 -15.86
N PRO A 281 10.36 2.17 -17.19
CA PRO A 281 9.73 1.12 -17.99
C PRO A 281 10.03 -0.28 -17.46
N ARG A 282 11.29 -0.51 -17.06
CA ARG A 282 11.73 -1.77 -16.46
C ARG A 282 11.13 -1.99 -15.06
N ALA A 283 11.01 -0.93 -14.26
CA ALA A 283 10.36 -0.99 -12.95
C ALA A 283 8.85 -1.27 -13.07
N ILE A 284 8.17 -0.77 -14.11
CA ILE A 284 6.77 -1.14 -14.40
C ILE A 284 6.70 -2.63 -14.73
N GLU A 285 7.56 -3.11 -15.64
CA GLU A 285 7.61 -4.53 -16.00
C GLU A 285 7.82 -5.41 -14.76
N ILE A 286 8.82 -5.12 -13.93
CA ILE A 286 9.11 -5.90 -12.72
C ILE A 286 7.99 -5.73 -11.69
N GLY A 287 7.48 -4.52 -11.50
CA GLY A 287 6.48 -4.17 -10.49
C GLY A 287 5.12 -4.84 -10.71
N PHE A 288 4.72 -5.02 -11.96
CA PHE A 288 3.42 -5.62 -12.31
C PHE A 288 3.54 -7.08 -12.76
N LEU A 289 4.60 -7.42 -13.51
CA LEU A 289 4.69 -8.70 -14.21
C LEU A 289 5.59 -9.75 -13.55
N SER A 290 6.30 -9.42 -12.47
CA SER A 290 7.00 -10.45 -11.70
C SER A 290 6.03 -11.20 -10.77
N PRO A 291 6.35 -12.42 -10.30
CA PRO A 291 7.35 -13.33 -10.86
C PRO A 291 7.03 -13.66 -12.32
N PHE A 292 8.07 -13.67 -13.15
CA PHE A 292 7.91 -13.85 -14.59
C PHE A 292 7.57 -15.31 -14.93
N PRO A 293 6.90 -15.59 -16.07
CA PRO A 293 6.53 -16.94 -16.48
C PRO A 293 7.69 -17.94 -16.50
N ARG A 294 8.90 -17.48 -16.84
CA ARG A 294 10.12 -18.30 -16.84
C ARG A 294 10.45 -18.83 -15.43
N GLN A 295 10.16 -18.06 -14.39
CA GLN A 295 10.50 -18.35 -12.99
C GLN A 295 9.50 -19.27 -12.31
N TRP A 296 8.31 -19.47 -12.90
CA TRP A 296 7.24 -20.29 -12.32
C TRP A 296 7.61 -21.77 -12.23
N PHE A 297 8.41 -22.25 -13.18
CA PHE A 297 8.77 -23.66 -13.32
C PHE A 297 10.20 -23.99 -12.86
N GLU A 298 10.98 -22.98 -12.47
CA GLU A 298 12.33 -23.18 -11.96
C GLU A 298 12.32 -23.74 -10.54
N SER A 299 13.21 -24.69 -10.25
CA SER A 299 13.42 -25.22 -8.90
C SER A 299 13.88 -24.10 -7.95
N GLY A 300 13.15 -23.92 -6.86
CA GLY A 300 13.55 -23.02 -5.78
C GLY A 300 14.74 -23.57 -5.00
N SER A 301 15.41 -22.72 -4.22
CA SER A 301 16.51 -23.15 -3.33
C SER A 301 16.08 -24.19 -2.27
N THR A 302 14.78 -24.28 -1.99
CA THR A 302 14.17 -25.29 -1.12
C THR A 302 12.91 -25.86 -1.78
N SER A 303 12.46 -27.02 -1.30
CA SER A 303 11.20 -27.64 -1.75
C SER A 303 10.00 -26.71 -1.52
N TYR A 304 9.98 -25.99 -0.39
CA TYR A 304 8.99 -24.96 -0.09
C TYR A 304 9.00 -23.81 -1.11
N ASN A 305 10.19 -23.29 -1.45
CA ASN A 305 10.32 -22.23 -2.45
C ASN A 305 9.87 -22.68 -3.85
N THR A 306 10.03 -23.96 -4.18
CA THR A 306 9.55 -24.55 -5.44
C THR A 306 8.02 -24.60 -5.49
N LEU A 307 7.38 -25.04 -4.39
CA LEU A 307 5.92 -25.01 -4.28
C LEU A 307 5.38 -23.57 -4.38
N PHE A 308 6.05 -22.64 -3.70
CA PHE A 308 5.70 -21.22 -3.73
C PHE A 308 5.73 -20.64 -5.15
N ARG A 309 6.76 -20.96 -5.95
CA ARG A 309 6.84 -20.53 -7.36
C ARG A 309 5.65 -21.03 -8.19
N ARG A 310 5.26 -22.29 -8.03
CA ARG A 310 4.10 -22.87 -8.75
C ARG A 310 2.78 -22.25 -8.33
N VAL A 311 2.61 -22.00 -7.03
CA VAL A 311 1.43 -21.31 -6.50
C VAL A 311 1.35 -19.88 -7.04
N SER A 312 2.47 -19.16 -7.00
CA SER A 312 2.55 -17.79 -7.54
C SER A 312 2.22 -17.72 -9.03
N ALA A 313 2.50 -18.78 -9.81
CA ALA A 313 2.14 -18.84 -11.22
C ALA A 313 0.63 -18.72 -11.45
N MET A 314 -0.17 -19.45 -10.67
CA MET A 314 -1.64 -19.38 -10.74
C MET A 314 -2.16 -17.99 -10.39
N GLU A 315 -1.59 -17.38 -9.34
CA GLU A 315 -1.95 -16.04 -8.90
C GLU A 315 -1.59 -14.97 -9.94
N MET A 316 -0.45 -15.13 -10.61
CA MET A 316 -0.03 -14.21 -11.66
C MET A 316 -0.91 -14.31 -12.90
N ILE A 317 -1.46 -15.48 -13.26
CA ILE A 317 -2.46 -15.60 -14.34
C ILE A 317 -3.71 -14.75 -14.02
N ILE A 318 -4.20 -14.84 -12.78
CA ILE A 318 -5.35 -14.03 -12.32
C ILE A 318 -4.98 -12.54 -12.34
N THR A 319 -3.76 -12.22 -11.91
CA THR A 319 -3.24 -10.83 -11.89
C THR A 319 -3.19 -10.25 -13.30
N TYR A 320 -2.61 -10.96 -14.27
CA TYR A 320 -2.53 -10.51 -15.66
C TYR A 320 -3.92 -10.29 -16.28
N LEU A 321 -4.86 -11.21 -16.04
CA LEU A 321 -6.23 -11.04 -16.52
C LEU A 321 -6.88 -9.80 -15.90
N SER A 322 -6.70 -9.58 -14.60
CA SER A 322 -7.23 -8.40 -13.92
C SER A 322 -6.59 -7.09 -14.39
N GLU A 323 -5.30 -7.09 -14.71
CA GLU A 323 -4.61 -5.91 -15.27
C GLU A 323 -5.15 -5.55 -16.66
N LEU A 324 -5.42 -6.53 -17.51
CA LEU A 324 -6.09 -6.31 -18.80
C LEU A 324 -7.50 -5.71 -18.62
N LEU A 325 -8.26 -6.25 -17.66
CA LEU A 325 -9.57 -5.71 -17.31
C LEU A 325 -9.49 -4.29 -16.73
N LEU A 326 -8.42 -3.97 -15.99
CA LEU A 326 -8.18 -2.64 -15.46
C LEU A 326 -7.95 -1.63 -16.59
N VAL A 327 -7.09 -1.94 -17.55
CA VAL A 327 -6.85 -1.06 -18.73
C VAL A 327 -8.15 -0.79 -19.47
N TRP A 328 -8.92 -1.84 -19.76
CA TRP A 328 -10.22 -1.71 -20.41
C TRP A 328 -11.23 -0.92 -19.57
N GLY A 329 -11.28 -1.16 -18.26
CA GLY A 329 -12.19 -0.51 -17.34
C GLY A 329 -11.88 0.97 -17.12
N VAL A 330 -10.60 1.35 -17.10
CA VAL A 330 -10.17 2.75 -17.06
C VAL A 330 -10.75 3.50 -18.27
N ILE A 331 -10.67 2.92 -19.47
CA ILE A 331 -11.25 3.52 -20.69
C ILE A 331 -12.77 3.62 -20.58
N LYS A 332 -13.45 2.53 -20.18
CA LYS A 332 -14.91 2.46 -20.14
C LYS A 332 -15.55 3.32 -19.04
N PHE A 333 -14.91 3.39 -17.88
CA PHE A 333 -15.43 4.03 -16.67
C PHE A 333 -14.59 5.22 -16.22
N TRP A 334 -13.84 5.87 -17.11
CA TRP A 334 -12.92 6.98 -16.82
C TRP A 334 -13.51 8.15 -16.01
N ARG A 335 -14.83 8.32 -16.00
CA ARG A 335 -15.53 9.35 -15.22
C ARG A 335 -15.75 8.99 -13.76
N ARG A 336 -15.50 7.74 -13.37
CA ARG A 336 -15.62 7.25 -11.98
C ARG A 336 -14.33 7.57 -11.24
N SER A 337 -14.41 8.40 -10.21
CA SER A 337 -13.25 8.83 -9.43
C SER A 337 -12.62 7.67 -8.66
N GLU A 338 -13.41 6.65 -8.30
CA GLU A 338 -12.95 5.49 -7.53
C GLU A 338 -11.83 4.74 -8.26
N ILE A 339 -11.93 4.59 -9.59
CA ILE A 339 -10.90 3.93 -10.40
C ILE A 339 -9.57 4.67 -10.31
N TRP A 340 -9.59 6.00 -10.39
CA TRP A 340 -8.37 6.81 -10.35
C TRP A 340 -7.73 6.79 -8.96
N VAL A 341 -8.52 6.91 -7.90
CA VAL A 341 -7.99 6.85 -6.52
C VAL A 341 -7.31 5.50 -6.26
N ILE A 342 -7.98 4.40 -6.59
CA ILE A 342 -7.44 3.05 -6.40
C ILE A 342 -6.19 2.85 -7.27
N SER A 343 -6.24 3.22 -8.55
CA SER A 343 -5.15 2.97 -9.49
C SER A 343 -3.92 3.82 -9.18
N ILE A 344 -4.06 5.15 -9.06
CA ILE A 344 -2.93 6.06 -8.80
C ILE A 344 -2.26 5.68 -7.48
N SER A 345 -3.04 5.43 -6.43
CA SER A 345 -2.48 5.10 -5.12
C SER A 345 -1.72 3.77 -5.16
N SER A 346 -2.32 2.73 -5.75
CA SER A 346 -1.73 1.38 -5.76
C SER A 346 -0.51 1.31 -6.70
N ILE A 347 -0.61 1.90 -7.90
CA ILE A 347 0.50 1.94 -8.87
C ILE A 347 1.70 2.68 -8.27
N THR A 348 1.49 3.82 -7.61
CA THR A 348 2.58 4.58 -6.99
C THR A 348 3.32 3.74 -5.94
N MET A 349 2.60 3.00 -5.10
CA MET A 349 3.21 2.13 -4.09
C MET A 349 3.94 0.94 -4.71
N ILE A 350 3.36 0.29 -5.72
CA ILE A 350 4.01 -0.82 -6.45
C ILE A 350 5.30 -0.33 -7.10
N MET A 351 5.28 0.84 -7.74
CA MET A 351 6.45 1.44 -8.40
C MET A 351 7.55 1.77 -7.41
N LEU A 352 7.23 2.32 -6.24
CA LEU A 352 8.22 2.53 -5.19
C LEU A 352 8.93 1.22 -4.81
N TYR A 353 8.17 0.16 -4.58
CA TYR A 353 8.75 -1.13 -4.22
C TYR A 353 9.57 -1.72 -5.36
N ALA A 354 9.12 -1.60 -6.62
CA ALA A 354 9.88 -2.06 -7.79
C ALA A 354 11.19 -1.28 -8.00
N LEU A 355 11.23 0.01 -7.64
CA LEU A 355 12.44 0.83 -7.72
C LEU A 355 13.44 0.49 -6.61
N THR A 356 12.97 0.07 -5.43
CA THR A 356 13.82 -0.15 -4.25
C THR A 356 14.20 -1.60 -4.02
N ILE A 357 13.27 -2.53 -4.16
CA ILE A 357 13.45 -3.94 -3.82
C ILE A 357 13.90 -4.71 -5.05
N THR A 358 15.12 -5.24 -5.01
CA THR A 358 15.70 -6.09 -6.06
C THR A 358 15.31 -7.56 -5.90
N ASN A 359 15.03 -8.01 -4.68
CA ASN A 359 14.66 -9.39 -4.40
C ASN A 359 13.20 -9.67 -4.76
N ILE A 360 12.95 -10.59 -5.71
CA ILE A 360 11.59 -10.86 -6.22
C ILE A 360 10.66 -11.38 -5.14
N GLY A 361 11.12 -12.29 -4.27
CA GLY A 361 10.27 -12.87 -3.23
C GLY A 361 9.82 -11.80 -2.23
N THR A 362 10.75 -10.91 -1.86
CA THR A 362 10.46 -9.77 -0.99
C THR A 362 9.50 -8.79 -1.69
N LEU A 363 9.78 -8.45 -2.95
CA LEU A 363 8.92 -7.55 -3.74
C LEU A 363 7.50 -8.10 -3.86
N TYR A 364 7.37 -9.38 -4.19
CA TYR A 364 6.09 -10.07 -4.32
C TYR A 364 5.27 -10.00 -3.03
N ARG A 365 5.92 -10.22 -1.88
CA ARG A 365 5.28 -10.14 -0.57
C ARG A 365 4.84 -8.71 -0.23
N GLU A 366 5.75 -7.76 -0.35
CA GLU A 366 5.56 -6.38 0.11
C GLU A 366 4.53 -5.63 -0.75
N ARG A 367 4.45 -5.96 -2.06
CA ARG A 367 3.50 -5.30 -2.96
C ARG A 367 2.09 -5.89 -2.93
N TRP A 368 1.90 -7.07 -2.35
CA TRP A 368 0.67 -7.86 -2.47
C TRP A 368 -0.59 -7.04 -2.11
N GLY A 369 -0.51 -6.26 -1.03
CA GLY A 369 -1.61 -5.41 -0.57
C GLY A 369 -2.11 -4.39 -1.60
N TYR A 370 -1.19 -3.81 -2.35
CA TYR A 370 -1.53 -2.82 -3.39
C TYR A 370 -2.01 -3.53 -4.66
N MET A 371 -1.43 -4.70 -4.97
CA MET A 371 -1.81 -5.50 -6.13
C MET A 371 -3.23 -6.07 -5.98
N VAL A 372 -3.61 -6.56 -4.79
CA VAL A 372 -4.94 -7.14 -4.59
C VAL A 372 -6.06 -6.12 -4.79
N LEU A 373 -5.84 -4.84 -4.48
CA LEU A 373 -6.78 -3.77 -4.81
C LEU A 373 -7.02 -3.64 -6.32
N LEU A 374 -5.95 -3.72 -7.12
CA LEU A 374 -6.04 -3.67 -8.58
C LEU A 374 -6.71 -4.93 -9.14
N ILE A 375 -6.36 -6.10 -8.61
CA ILE A 375 -6.96 -7.38 -8.98
C ILE A 375 -8.47 -7.32 -8.76
N THR A 376 -8.88 -6.97 -7.55
CA THR A 376 -10.27 -6.87 -7.14
C THR A 376 -11.04 -5.79 -7.93
N LEU A 377 -10.40 -4.66 -8.25
CA LEU A 377 -10.98 -3.64 -9.13
C LEU A 377 -11.23 -4.18 -10.54
N GLY A 378 -10.31 -4.95 -11.11
CA GLY A 378 -10.48 -5.63 -12.40
C GLY A 378 -11.71 -6.55 -12.42
N PHE A 379 -11.91 -7.34 -11.36
CA PHE A 379 -13.12 -8.16 -11.18
C PHE A 379 -14.39 -7.29 -11.06
N ALA A 380 -14.33 -6.20 -10.31
CA ALA A 380 -15.46 -5.28 -10.14
C ALA A 380 -15.87 -4.62 -11.47
N ILE A 381 -14.89 -4.25 -12.31
CA ILE A 381 -15.10 -3.73 -13.67
C ILE A 381 -15.87 -4.74 -14.53
N LEU A 382 -15.48 -6.03 -14.50
CA LEU A 382 -16.15 -7.09 -15.24
C LEU A 382 -17.62 -7.25 -14.81
N LEU A 383 -17.87 -7.35 -13.50
CA LEU A 383 -19.22 -7.51 -12.95
C LEU A 383 -20.11 -6.29 -13.24
N LYS A 384 -19.56 -5.08 -13.15
CA LYS A 384 -20.29 -3.84 -13.46
C LYS A 384 -20.71 -3.80 -14.93
N SER A 385 -19.80 -4.19 -15.83
CA SER A 385 -20.09 -4.24 -17.26
C SER A 385 -21.17 -5.25 -17.59
N HIS A 386 -21.12 -6.45 -17.01
CA HIS A 386 -22.15 -7.48 -17.23
C HIS A 386 -23.53 -7.00 -16.77
N SER A 387 -23.59 -6.27 -15.65
CA SER A 387 -24.83 -5.64 -15.17
C SER A 387 -25.43 -4.71 -16.20
N GLN A 388 -24.63 -3.77 -16.72
CA GLN A 388 -25.10 -2.75 -17.64
C GLN A 388 -25.60 -3.34 -18.95
N ASN A 389 -24.94 -4.40 -19.44
CA ASN A 389 -25.37 -5.10 -20.65
C ASN A 389 -26.73 -5.78 -20.44
N LYS A 390 -26.93 -6.49 -19.32
CA LYS A 390 -28.24 -7.11 -19.00
C LYS A 390 -29.37 -6.09 -18.93
N THR A 391 -29.14 -4.95 -18.28
CA THR A 391 -30.16 -3.88 -18.19
C THR A 391 -30.52 -3.33 -19.58
N LYS A 392 -29.53 -3.09 -20.44
CA LYS A 392 -29.75 -2.62 -21.82
C LYS A 392 -30.54 -3.64 -22.64
N THR A 393 -30.18 -4.92 -22.59
CA THR A 393 -30.90 -5.98 -23.30
C THR A 393 -32.35 -6.09 -22.83
N LYS A 394 -32.60 -6.03 -21.52
CA LYS A 394 -33.97 -6.05 -20.98
C LYS A 394 -34.80 -4.86 -21.48
N GLN A 395 -34.22 -3.65 -21.50
CA GLN A 395 -34.90 -2.46 -22.03
C GLN A 395 -35.20 -2.58 -23.53
N GLN A 396 -34.29 -3.16 -24.32
CA GLN A 396 -34.51 -3.40 -25.75
C GLN A 396 -35.59 -4.44 -26.04
N ILE A 397 -35.74 -5.46 -25.19
CA ILE A 397 -36.81 -6.45 -25.33
C ILE A 397 -38.18 -5.81 -25.03
N ILE A 398 -38.27 -5.02 -23.95
CA ILE A 398 -39.51 -4.31 -23.60
C ILE A 398 -39.91 -3.33 -24.71
N ALA A 399 -38.95 -2.55 -25.24
CA ALA A 399 -39.21 -1.60 -26.32
C ALA A 399 -39.54 -2.24 -27.69
N LYS A 400 -39.42 -3.58 -27.83
CA LYS A 400 -39.84 -4.32 -29.02
C LYS A 400 -41.17 -5.06 -28.82
N SER A 401 -41.63 -5.20 -27.58
CA SER A 401 -42.91 -5.81 -27.23
C SER A 401 -44.05 -4.80 -27.10
N ASP A 402 -43.71 -3.52 -27.00
CA ASP A 402 -44.60 -2.37 -27.19
C ASP A 402 -44.55 -1.92 -28.66
#